data_AF-A0A6G7C5E8-F1
#
_entry.id   AF-A0A6G7C5E8-F1
#
_cell.length_a   1.000
_cell.length_b   1.000
_cell.length_c   1.000
_cell.angle_alpha   90.00
_cell.angle_beta   90.00
_cell.angle_gamma   90.00
#
_symmetry.space_group_name_H-M   'P 1'
#
loop_
_entity.id
_entity.type
_entity.pdbx_description
1 polymer ?
#
loop_
_entity_poly.entity_id
_entity_poly.type
_entity_poly.pdbx_seq_one_letter_code
_entity_poly.pdbx_strand_id
1 'polypeptide(L)'
;MKRLTYILTVVIITMNSCTIEPLDQKMAMELLIKEYQYPQVLDYDIYCSDPEHAKMVLKSGLEEMGLVTVKRTQKLKDIGTPLIRFTANAKPYFLPTSEDDKKSNIQKVKIAD
;
A
#
# COMPACT_ATOMS: atom_id res chain seq x y z
N MET A 1 23.60 44.27 41.95
CA MET A 1 22.74 43.06 41.94
C MET A 1 21.90 42.91 40.66
N LYS A 2 21.30 43.97 40.09
CA LYS A 2 20.44 43.90 38.88
C LYS A 2 21.09 43.35 37.59
N ARG A 3 22.41 43.54 37.41
CA ARG A 3 23.14 43.00 36.25
C ARG A 3 23.45 41.51 36.40
N LEU A 4 23.58 41.02 37.64
CA LEU A 4 23.86 39.62 37.93
C LEU A 4 22.62 38.74 37.65
N THR A 5 21.43 39.25 38.00
CA THR A 5 20.15 38.59 37.67
C THR A 5 19.89 38.52 36.17
N TYR A 6 20.30 39.53 35.41
CA TYR A 6 20.17 39.54 33.93
C TYR A 6 21.09 38.52 33.25
N ILE A 7 22.29 38.31 33.78
CA ILE A 7 23.22 37.29 33.26
C ILE A 7 22.68 35.89 33.57
N LEU A 8 22.09 35.70 34.75
CA LEU A 8 21.54 34.40 35.17
C LEU A 8 20.34 33.98 34.31
N THR A 9 19.47 34.90 33.93
CA THR A 9 18.31 34.60 33.07
C THR A 9 18.71 34.24 31.64
N VAL A 10 19.77 34.86 31.09
CA VAL A 10 20.27 34.53 29.74
C VAL A 10 20.87 33.12 29.70
N VAL A 11 21.58 32.70 30.76
CA VAL A 11 22.18 31.35 30.82
C VAL A 11 21.12 30.24 30.86
N ILE A 12 20.03 30.43 31.62
CA ILE A 12 18.94 29.45 31.72
C ILE A 12 18.22 29.24 30.37
N ILE A 13 18.09 30.30 29.56
CA ILE A 13 17.45 30.22 28.24
C ILE A 13 18.32 29.41 27.25
N THR A 14 19.65 29.47 27.37
CA THR A 14 20.55 28.78 26.44
C THR A 14 20.73 27.27 26.70
N MET A 15 20.38 26.78 27.89
CA MET A 15 20.52 25.34 28.20
C MET A 15 19.34 24.48 27.74
N ASN A 16 18.26 25.09 27.23
CA ASN A 16 17.14 24.40 26.59
C ASN A 16 17.34 24.28 25.07
N SER A 17 18.58 24.10 24.62
CA SER A 17 18.85 23.77 23.22
C SER A 17 18.33 22.37 22.97
N CYS A 18 17.29 22.28 22.14
CA CYS A 18 16.56 21.07 21.80
C CYS A 18 17.54 20.01 21.31
N THR A 19 17.76 18.97 22.12
CA THR A 19 18.46 17.76 21.68
C THR A 19 17.52 17.02 20.74
N ILE A 20 17.57 17.36 19.45
CA ILE A 20 16.90 16.58 18.41
C ILE A 20 17.70 15.29 18.32
N GLU A 21 17.19 14.23 18.97
CA GLU A 21 17.75 12.89 18.80
C GLU A 21 17.72 12.56 17.30
N PRO A 22 18.84 12.14 16.71
CA PRO A 22 18.87 11.80 15.30
C PRO A 22 17.91 10.62 15.06
N LEU A 23 17.09 10.75 14.02
CA LEU A 23 16.12 9.72 13.64
C LEU A 23 16.87 8.45 13.18
N ASP A 24 16.99 7.48 14.07
CA ASP A 24 17.52 6.15 13.76
C ASP A 24 16.49 5.32 12.98
N GLN A 25 16.95 4.37 12.18
CA GLN A 25 16.08 3.53 11.35
C GLN A 25 15.04 2.76 12.18
N LYS A 26 15.41 2.28 13.38
CA LYS A 26 14.47 1.58 14.27
C LYS A 26 13.40 2.51 14.80
N MET A 27 13.80 3.73 15.20
CA MET A 27 12.89 4.73 15.72
C MET A 27 11.94 5.24 14.62
N ALA A 28 12.44 5.40 13.38
CA ALA A 28 11.61 5.70 12.22
C ALA A 28 10.58 4.61 11.94
N MET A 29 10.99 3.33 11.98
CA MET A 29 10.09 2.20 11.76
C MET A 29 9.02 2.11 12.87
N GLU A 30 9.41 2.28 14.13
CA GLU A 30 8.47 2.30 15.25
C GLU A 30 7.46 3.45 15.13
N LEU A 31 7.89 4.64 14.71
CA LEU A 31 6.98 5.77 14.43
C LEU A 31 6.03 5.46 13.27
N LEU A 32 6.50 4.86 12.19
CA LEU A 32 5.66 4.47 11.05
C LEU A 32 4.59 3.42 11.41
N ILE A 33 4.96 2.42 12.20
CA ILE A 33 4.03 1.39 12.68
C ILE A 33 3.02 2.03 13.65
N LYS A 34 3.50 2.87 14.58
CA LYS A 34 2.68 3.45 15.64
C LYS A 34 1.71 4.52 15.16
N GLU A 35 2.17 5.44 14.32
CA GLU A 35 1.39 6.60 13.88
C GLU A 35 0.64 6.35 12.58
N TYR A 36 1.23 5.56 11.67
CA TYR A 36 0.74 5.43 10.30
C TYR A 36 0.29 4.01 9.94
N GLN A 37 0.36 3.06 10.89
CA GLN A 37 -0.09 1.67 10.73
C GLN A 37 0.56 0.95 9.53
N TYR A 38 1.85 1.22 9.27
CA TYR A 38 2.56 0.57 8.19
C TYR A 38 2.86 -0.91 8.48
N PRO A 39 2.83 -1.79 7.46
CA PRO A 39 2.46 -1.50 6.06
C PRO A 39 0.94 -1.29 5.91
N GLN A 40 0.56 -0.28 5.14
CA GLN A 40 -0.86 -0.01 4.90
C GLN A 40 -1.42 -1.07 3.95
N VAL A 41 -2.54 -1.66 4.35
CA VAL A 41 -3.30 -2.54 3.47
C VAL A 41 -4.20 -1.66 2.61
N LEU A 42 -3.76 -1.40 1.39
CA LEU A 42 -4.56 -0.69 0.39
C LEU A 42 -5.47 -1.70 -0.30
N ASP A 43 -6.73 -1.33 -0.47
CA ASP A 43 -7.65 -2.07 -1.31
C ASP A 43 -7.49 -1.65 -2.77
N TYR A 44 -7.42 -2.62 -3.67
CA TYR A 44 -7.22 -2.37 -5.08
C TYR A 44 -8.19 -3.20 -5.92
N ASP A 45 -8.86 -2.53 -6.86
CA ASP A 45 -9.85 -3.17 -7.72
C ASP A 45 -9.19 -3.68 -9.00
N ILE A 46 -9.27 -4.99 -9.22
CA ILE A 46 -8.78 -5.63 -10.45
C ILE A 46 -9.98 -5.88 -11.37
N TYR A 47 -10.07 -5.07 -12.44
CA TYR A 47 -11.04 -5.25 -13.51
C TYR A 47 -10.60 -6.41 -14.41
N CYS A 48 -11.14 -7.60 -14.17
CA CYS A 48 -10.63 -8.81 -14.80
C CYS A 48 -10.89 -8.86 -16.31
N SER A 49 -11.85 -8.09 -16.83
CA SER A 49 -12.15 -7.99 -18.26
C SER A 49 -11.39 -6.87 -18.97
N ASP A 50 -10.64 -6.04 -18.25
CA ASP A 50 -9.88 -4.92 -18.81
C ASP A 50 -8.49 -5.38 -19.31
N PRO A 51 -8.15 -5.17 -20.59
CA PRO A 51 -6.83 -5.46 -21.14
C PRO A 51 -5.66 -4.75 -20.42
N GLU A 52 -5.85 -3.52 -19.93
CA GLU A 52 -4.78 -2.79 -19.23
C GLU A 52 -4.47 -3.42 -17.88
N HIS A 53 -5.50 -3.84 -17.15
CA HIS A 53 -5.32 -4.61 -15.91
C HIS A 53 -4.68 -5.97 -16.20
N ALA A 54 -5.08 -6.67 -17.28
CA ALA A 54 -4.45 -7.93 -17.68
C ALA A 54 -2.95 -7.76 -17.98
N LYS A 55 -2.58 -6.68 -18.66
CA LYS A 55 -1.19 -6.33 -18.96
C LYS A 55 -0.40 -5.97 -17.69
N MET A 56 -1.01 -5.24 -16.76
CA MET A 56 -0.42 -4.92 -15.46
C MET A 56 -0.11 -6.21 -14.66
N VAL A 57 -1.08 -7.11 -14.58
CA VAL A 57 -0.96 -8.40 -13.86
C VAL A 57 0.14 -9.29 -14.47
N LEU A 58 0.28 -9.28 -15.80
CA LEU A 58 1.38 -9.97 -16.47
C LEU A 58 2.75 -9.35 -16.13
N LYS A 59 2.84 -8.02 -16.09
CA LYS A 59 4.09 -7.31 -15.76
C LYS A 59 4.53 -7.49 -14.31
N SER A 60 3.59 -7.70 -13.39
CA SER A 60 3.88 -7.84 -11.96
C SER A 60 4.32 -9.25 -11.55
N GLY A 61 4.41 -10.20 -12.48
CA GLY A 61 4.90 -11.55 -12.19
C GLY A 61 3.85 -12.48 -11.57
N LEU A 62 2.58 -12.05 -11.48
CA LEU A 62 1.55 -12.76 -10.73
C LEU A 62 1.12 -14.08 -11.39
N GLU A 63 1.32 -14.20 -12.71
CA GLU A 63 1.09 -15.45 -13.44
C GLU A 63 2.19 -16.46 -13.14
N GLU A 64 3.45 -16.04 -13.11
CA GLU A 64 4.61 -16.87 -12.74
C GLU A 64 4.54 -17.34 -11.28
N MET A 65 4.00 -16.51 -10.38
CA MET A 65 3.72 -16.87 -8.99
C MET A 65 2.52 -17.83 -8.84
N GLY A 66 1.82 -18.16 -9.93
CA GLY A 66 0.67 -19.07 -9.92
C GLY A 66 -0.55 -18.49 -9.19
N LEU A 67 -0.64 -17.17 -9.06
CA LEU A 67 -1.76 -16.48 -8.40
C LEU A 67 -2.89 -16.18 -9.37
N VAL A 68 -2.57 -15.99 -10.64
CA VAL A 68 -3.52 -15.71 -11.71
C VAL A 68 -3.19 -16.50 -12.98
N THR A 69 -4.17 -16.58 -13.87
CA THR A 69 -4.01 -17.02 -15.25
C THR A 69 -4.56 -15.91 -16.16
N VAL A 70 -3.82 -15.57 -17.22
CA VAL A 70 -4.18 -14.46 -18.10
C VAL A 70 -4.39 -14.93 -19.53
N LYS A 71 -5.58 -14.67 -20.06
CA LYS A 71 -5.93 -14.95 -21.46
C LYS A 71 -5.31 -13.86 -22.35
N ARG A 72 -4.23 -14.21 -23.07
CA ARG A 72 -3.47 -13.30 -23.95
C ARG A 72 -4.23 -12.86 -25.22
N THR A 73 -5.23 -13.63 -25.65
CA THR A 73 -5.99 -13.36 -26.89
C THR A 73 -7.48 -13.24 -26.62
N GLN A 74 -8.11 -12.13 -27.02
CA GLN A 74 -9.56 -11.96 -26.98
C GLN A 74 -10.10 -11.92 -28.42
N LYS A 75 -11.10 -12.77 -28.71
CA LYS A 75 -11.85 -12.67 -29.97
C LYS A 75 -12.96 -11.63 -29.79
N LEU A 76 -13.45 -11.01 -30.87
CA LEU A 76 -14.54 -10.01 -30.80
C LEU A 76 -15.80 -10.53 -30.07
N LYS A 77 -16.09 -11.83 -30.19
CA LYS A 77 -17.19 -12.50 -29.48
C LYS A 77 -16.98 -12.70 -27.97
N ASP A 78 -15.75 -12.51 -27.48
CA ASP A 78 -15.36 -12.73 -26.09
C ASP A 78 -15.23 -11.39 -25.34
N ILE A 79 -15.65 -10.26 -25.93
CA ILE A 79 -15.65 -8.95 -25.27
C ILE A 79 -16.54 -9.00 -24.03
N GLY A 80 -16.04 -8.46 -22.92
CA GLY A 80 -16.70 -8.51 -21.61
C GLY A 80 -16.42 -9.78 -20.80
N THR A 81 -15.84 -10.82 -21.41
CA THR A 81 -15.39 -12.00 -20.64
C THR A 81 -14.09 -11.71 -19.89
N PRO A 82 -13.90 -12.28 -18.69
CA PRO A 82 -12.71 -12.04 -17.89
C PRO A 82 -11.46 -12.59 -18.58
N LEU A 83 -10.48 -11.71 -18.75
CA LEU A 83 -9.13 -11.98 -19.23
C LEU A 83 -8.23 -12.50 -18.10
N ILE A 84 -8.43 -12.00 -16.88
CA ILE A 84 -7.73 -12.45 -15.68
C ILE A 84 -8.62 -13.44 -14.93
N ARG A 85 -8.04 -14.57 -14.50
CA ARG A 85 -8.68 -15.52 -13.60
C ARG A 85 -7.75 -15.83 -12.45
N PHE A 86 -8.21 -15.56 -11.23
CA PHE A 86 -7.46 -15.89 -10.03
C PHE A 86 -7.48 -17.39 -9.75
N THR A 87 -6.36 -17.90 -9.25
CA THR A 87 -6.22 -19.28 -8.79
C THR A 87 -6.62 -19.40 -7.32
N ALA A 88 -6.65 -20.63 -6.79
CA ALA A 88 -6.89 -20.86 -5.37
C ALA A 88 -5.81 -20.20 -4.48
N ASN A 89 -4.59 -20.03 -4.98
CA ASN A 89 -3.47 -19.44 -4.25
C ASN A 89 -3.64 -17.94 -3.99
N ALA A 90 -4.48 -17.26 -4.78
CA ALA A 90 -4.75 -15.84 -4.61
C ALA A 90 -5.82 -15.53 -3.54
N LYS A 91 -6.58 -16.52 -3.08
CA LYS A 91 -7.65 -16.34 -2.07
C LYS A 91 -7.21 -15.60 -0.80
N PRO A 92 -6.02 -15.81 -0.22
CA PRO A 92 -5.58 -15.08 0.97
C PRO A 92 -5.48 -13.56 0.77
N TYR A 93 -5.41 -13.09 -0.48
CA TYR A 93 -5.28 -11.68 -0.84
C TYR A 93 -6.62 -11.03 -1.19
N PHE A 94 -7.72 -11.78 -1.23
CA PHE A 94 -9.02 -11.23 -1.58
C PHE A 94 -9.59 -10.39 -0.44
N LEU A 95 -10.21 -9.29 -0.82
CA LEU A 95 -11.07 -8.50 0.04
C LEU A 95 -12.53 -8.76 -0.33
N PRO A 96 -13.47 -8.54 0.61
CA PRO A 96 -14.89 -8.59 0.31
C PRO A 96 -15.22 -7.72 -0.90
N THR A 97 -15.91 -8.30 -1.87
CA THR A 97 -16.31 -7.65 -3.12
C THR A 97 -17.83 -7.69 -3.22
N SER A 98 -18.46 -6.61 -3.66
CA SER A 98 -19.93 -6.53 -3.75
C SER A 98 -20.47 -7.48 -4.82
N GLU A 99 -21.76 -7.82 -4.75
CA GLU A 99 -22.37 -8.69 -5.77
C GLU A 99 -22.39 -8.04 -7.16
N ASP A 100 -22.46 -6.71 -7.25
CA ASP A 100 -22.45 -6.00 -8.53
C ASP A 100 -21.04 -5.93 -9.14
N ASP A 101 -20.02 -5.80 -8.31
CA ASP A 101 -18.62 -5.89 -8.72
C ASP A 101 -18.29 -7.30 -9.24
N LYS A 102 -18.77 -8.34 -8.55
CA LYS A 102 -18.61 -9.74 -9.00
C LYS A 102 -19.25 -9.96 -10.37
N LYS A 103 -20.47 -9.45 -10.59
CA LYS A 103 -21.16 -9.52 -11.91
C LYS A 103 -20.36 -8.81 -13.00
N SER A 104 -19.65 -7.75 -12.63
CA SER A 104 -18.80 -6.95 -13.53
C SER A 104 -17.38 -7.51 -13.69
N ASN A 105 -17.10 -8.69 -13.14
CA ASN A 105 -15.78 -9.32 -13.12
C ASN A 105 -14.70 -8.46 -12.44
N ILE A 106 -15.06 -7.77 -11.36
CA ILE A 106 -14.14 -7.01 -10.53
C ILE A 106 -13.80 -7.86 -9.30
N GLN A 107 -12.53 -7.89 -8.92
CA GLN A 107 -12.06 -8.50 -7.68
C GLN A 107 -11.25 -7.48 -6.91
N LYS A 108 -11.70 -7.18 -5.68
CA LYS A 108 -10.94 -6.34 -4.75
C LYS A 108 -9.86 -7.18 -4.08
N VAL A 109 -8.62 -6.73 -4.12
CA VAL A 109 -7.46 -7.40 -3.50
C VAL A 109 -6.75 -6.47 -2.54
N LYS A 110 -6.05 -7.08 -1.58
CA LYS A 110 -5.18 -6.37 -0.66
C LYS A 110 -3.78 -6.26 -1.27
N ILE A 111 -3.26 -5.04 -1.35
CA ILE A 111 -1.86 -4.77 -1.69
C ILE A 111 -1.21 -4.09 -0.49
N ALA A 112 0.07 -4.39 -0.26
CA ALA A 112 0.87 -3.72 0.76
C ALA A 112 1.72 -2.65 0.07
N ASP A 113 1.78 -1.47 0.67
CA ASP A 113 2.75 -0.40 0.35
C ASP A 113 4.01 -0.54 1.23
#